data_AF-Q1K1Y3-F1
#
_entry.id   AF-Q1K1Y3-F1
#
_cell.length_a   1.000
_cell.length_b   1.000
_cell.length_c   1.000
_cell.angle_alpha   90.00
_cell.angle_beta   90.00
_cell.angle_gamma   90.00
#
_symmetry.space_group_name_H-M   'P 1'
#
loop_
_entity.id
_entity.type
_entity.pdbx_description
1 polymer ?
#
loop_
_entity_poly.entity_id
_entity_poly.type
_entity_poly.pdbx_seq_one_letter_code
_entity_poly.pdbx_strand_id
1 'polypeptide(L)'
;MTFYMDVPEEQLRKERAKARELRKTSWWKNRIAEGRCYYCGEHFPPKELTLDHVVPLVRGGKTTKGNCVAACKACNSKKKDLLPSEWEEYLQTLSHKDHE
;
A
#
# COMPACT_ATOMS: atom_id res chain seq x y z
N MET A 1 -10.49 21.46 0.04
CA MET A 1 -11.26 20.96 -1.12
C MET A 1 -10.59 19.67 -1.59
N THR A 2 -11.03 18.53 -1.05
CA THR A 2 -10.49 17.21 -1.44
C THR A 2 -11.10 16.84 -2.79
N PHE A 3 -10.31 16.96 -3.85
CA PHE A 3 -10.65 16.48 -5.19
C PHE A 3 -10.77 14.95 -5.15
N TYR A 4 -11.96 14.43 -4.86
CA TYR A 4 -12.30 13.04 -5.15
C TYR A 4 -12.48 12.95 -6.67
N MET A 5 -11.57 12.24 -7.35
CA MET A 5 -11.80 11.81 -8.72
C MET A 5 -12.94 10.79 -8.65
N ASP A 6 -14.05 11.02 -9.35
CA ASP A 6 -15.13 10.04 -9.48
C ASP A 6 -14.64 8.86 -10.31
N VAL A 7 -14.03 7.86 -9.64
CA VAL A 7 -13.58 6.64 -10.30
C VAL A 7 -14.79 5.72 -10.52
N PRO A 8 -15.09 5.34 -11.77
CA PRO A 8 -16.22 4.46 -12.04
C PRO A 8 -16.11 3.13 -11.29
N GLU A 9 -17.22 2.64 -10.74
CA GLU A 9 -17.24 1.39 -9.95
C GLU A 9 -16.72 0.18 -10.75
N GLU A 10 -16.99 0.15 -12.06
CA GLU A 10 -16.47 -0.89 -12.94
C GLU A 10 -14.94 -0.91 -12.99
N GLN A 11 -14.32 0.27 -13.00
CA GLN A 11 -12.87 0.40 -12.94
C GLN A 11 -12.34 -0.09 -11.59
N LEU A 12 -12.98 0.29 -10.47
CA LEU A 12 -12.61 -0.23 -9.15
C LEU A 12 -12.69 -1.76 -9.08
N ARG A 13 -13.75 -2.34 -9.65
CA ARG A 13 -13.93 -3.80 -9.72
C ARG A 13 -12.82 -4.47 -10.52
N LYS A 14 -12.48 -3.90 -11.70
CA LYS A 14 -11.39 -4.39 -12.56
C LYS A 14 -10.04 -4.33 -11.83
N GLU A 15 -9.72 -3.20 -11.19
CA GLU A 15 -8.44 -3.03 -10.50
C GLU A 15 -8.32 -3.92 -9.25
N ARG A 16 -9.42 -4.13 -8.51
CA ARG A 16 -9.47 -5.11 -7.40
C ARG A 16 -9.27 -6.54 -7.89
N ALA A 17 -9.84 -6.92 -9.03
CA ALA A 17 -9.61 -8.23 -9.62
C ALA A 17 -8.14 -8.41 -10.02
N LYS A 18 -7.54 -7.41 -10.69
CA LYS A 18 -6.10 -7.42 -11.00
C LYS A 18 -5.24 -7.55 -9.75
N ALA A 19 -5.61 -6.91 -8.64
CA ALA A 19 -4.85 -7.01 -7.38
C ALA A 19 -4.86 -8.45 -6.83
N ARG A 20 -5.98 -9.16 -6.95
CA ARG A 20 -6.06 -10.58 -6.56
C ARG A 20 -5.18 -11.47 -7.44
N GLU A 21 -5.14 -11.22 -8.75
CA GLU A 21 -4.27 -11.97 -9.64
C GLU A 21 -2.79 -11.64 -9.41
N LEU A 22 -2.46 -10.36 -9.16
CA LEU A 22 -1.10 -9.94 -8.87
C LEU A 22 -0.55 -10.65 -7.62
N ARG A 23 -1.38 -10.85 -6.58
CA ARG A 23 -0.99 -11.59 -5.36
C ARG A 23 -0.60 -13.04 -5.60
N LYS A 24 -1.01 -13.65 -6.71
CA LYS A 24 -0.67 -15.03 -7.06
C LYS A 24 0.67 -15.14 -7.81
N THR A 25 1.14 -14.04 -8.38
CA THR A 25 2.36 -14.01 -9.20
C THR A 25 3.62 -14.28 -8.38
N SER A 26 4.66 -14.83 -9.03
CA SER A 26 6.00 -14.96 -8.44
C SER A 26 6.57 -13.63 -7.98
N TRP A 27 6.30 -12.55 -8.73
CA TRP A 27 6.72 -11.21 -8.36
C TRP A 27 6.22 -10.81 -6.97
N TRP A 28 4.94 -11.02 -6.67
CA TRP A 28 4.40 -10.69 -5.36
C TRP A 28 4.97 -11.60 -4.26
N LYS A 29 5.09 -12.91 -4.53
CA LYS A 29 5.70 -13.87 -3.59
C LYS A 29 7.13 -13.48 -3.23
N ASN A 30 7.93 -13.08 -4.21
CA ASN A 30 9.30 -12.59 -3.98
C ASN A 30 9.30 -11.29 -3.17
N ARG A 31 8.38 -10.37 -3.50
CA ARG A 31 8.25 -9.08 -2.81
C ARG A 31 7.94 -9.23 -1.32
N ILE A 32 7.05 -10.16 -0.94
CA ILE A 32 6.76 -10.43 0.48
C ILE A 32 7.84 -11.31 1.14
N ALA A 33 8.61 -12.08 0.36
CA ALA A 33 9.73 -12.86 0.87
C ALA A 33 10.92 -11.99 1.30
N GLU A 34 11.08 -10.79 0.70
CA GLU A 34 12.01 -9.75 1.21
C GLU A 34 11.69 -9.37 2.66
N GLY A 35 10.44 -9.59 3.11
CA GLY A 35 10.02 -9.37 4.49
C GLY A 35 9.94 -7.90 4.90
N ARG A 36 10.24 -6.95 4.02
CA ARG A 36 10.34 -5.53 4.37
C ARG A 36 9.03 -4.79 4.12
N CYS A 37 8.55 -4.06 5.13
CA CYS A 37 7.46 -3.11 4.95
C CYS A 37 7.97 -1.88 4.19
N TYR A 38 7.29 -1.50 3.11
CA TYR A 38 7.63 -0.33 2.30
C TYR A 38 7.58 0.99 3.09
N TYR A 39 6.73 1.05 4.10
CA TYR A 39 6.49 2.28 4.84
C TYR A 39 7.38 2.45 6.07
N CYS A 40 7.36 1.50 7.00
CA CYS A 40 8.15 1.60 8.22
C CYS A 40 9.56 1.01 8.08
N GLY A 41 9.89 0.35 6.97
CA GLY A 41 11.21 -0.27 6.77
C GLY A 41 11.48 -1.53 7.60
N GLU A 42 10.69 -1.79 8.64
CA GLU A 42 10.79 -2.97 9.50
C GLU A 42 10.56 -4.29 8.76
N HIS A 43 11.14 -5.37 9.33
CA HIS A 43 11.01 -6.73 8.80
C HIS A 43 9.83 -7.48 9.46
N PHE A 44 9.03 -8.15 8.64
CA PHE A 44 7.87 -8.92 9.04
C PHE A 44 7.85 -10.27 8.32
N PRO A 45 7.25 -11.31 8.93
CA PRO A 45 6.96 -12.56 8.24
C PRO A 45 6.09 -12.31 6.99
N PRO A 46 6.28 -13.05 5.88
CA PRO A 46 5.51 -12.85 4.65
C PRO A 46 3.98 -12.90 4.83
N LYS A 47 3.50 -13.69 5.81
CA LYS A 47 2.07 -13.80 6.18
C LYS A 47 1.48 -12.53 6.80
N GLU A 48 2.33 -11.62 7.28
CA GLU A 48 1.94 -10.35 7.92
C GLU A 48 2.04 -9.15 6.98
N LEU A 49 2.62 -9.35 5.80
CA LEU A 49 2.66 -8.38 4.74
C LEU A 49 1.41 -8.46 3.86
N THR A 50 0.89 -7.30 3.52
CA THR A 50 -0.30 -7.10 2.70
C THR A 50 0.04 -6.28 1.47
N LEU A 51 -0.68 -6.52 0.38
CA LEU A 51 -0.59 -5.69 -0.82
C LEU A 51 -1.38 -4.42 -0.59
N ASP A 52 -0.68 -3.30 -0.60
CA ASP A 52 -1.26 -1.96 -0.56
C ASP A 52 -0.98 -1.21 -1.87
N HIS A 53 -1.85 -0.25 -2.18
CA HIS A 53 -1.70 0.67 -3.31
C HIS A 53 -1.22 2.03 -2.81
N VAL A 54 -0.06 2.47 -3.27
CA VAL A 54 0.52 3.76 -2.90
C VAL A 54 -0.45 4.89 -3.25
N VAL A 55 -0.96 4.88 -4.48
CA VAL A 55 -2.14 5.67 -4.89
C VAL A 55 -3.38 4.80 -4.74
N PRO A 56 -4.34 5.15 -3.85
CA PRO A 56 -5.56 4.38 -3.67
C PRO A 56 -6.36 4.21 -4.96
N LEU A 57 -7.01 3.06 -5.13
CA LEU A 57 -7.85 2.79 -6.30
C LEU A 57 -8.98 3.81 -6.44
N VAL A 58 -9.56 4.24 -5.31
CA VAL A 58 -10.64 5.26 -5.25
C VAL A 58 -10.18 6.65 -5.68
N ARG A 59 -8.86 6.86 -5.82
CA ARG A 59 -8.25 8.11 -6.33
C ARG A 59 -7.62 7.90 -7.71
N GLY A 60 -8.04 6.87 -8.44
CA GLY A 60 -7.58 6.58 -9.80
C GLY A 60 -6.30 5.73 -9.87
N GLY A 61 -5.81 5.24 -8.73
CA GLY A 61 -4.68 4.32 -8.69
C GLY A 61 -4.95 3.03 -9.49
N LYS A 62 -3.89 2.48 -10.10
CA LYS A 62 -3.95 1.22 -10.86
C LYS A 62 -3.21 0.12 -10.13
N THR A 63 -3.61 -1.13 -10.33
CA THR A 63 -2.87 -2.29 -9.85
C THR A 63 -1.71 -2.59 -10.80
N THR A 64 -0.58 -1.94 -10.56
CA THR A 64 0.67 -2.16 -11.29
C THR A 64 1.81 -2.39 -10.30
N LYS A 65 2.89 -3.04 -10.73
CA LYS A 65 4.07 -3.30 -9.88
C LYS A 65 4.69 -2.03 -9.29
N GLY A 66 4.56 -0.89 -9.98
CA GLY A 66 5.04 0.41 -9.49
C GLY A 66 4.12 1.08 -8.47
N ASN A 67 2.84 0.73 -8.43
CA ASN A 67 1.88 1.28 -7.46
C ASN A 67 1.56 0.31 -6.32
N CYS A 68 1.91 -0.97 -6.45
CA CYS A 68 1.67 -1.99 -5.44
C CYS A 68 2.92 -2.23 -4.59
N VAL A 69 2.78 -2.16 -3.27
CA VAL A 69 3.86 -2.32 -2.30
C VAL A 69 3.51 -3.34 -1.23
N ALA A 70 4.53 -3.91 -0.57
CA ALA A 70 4.36 -4.74 0.61
C ALA A 70 4.30 -3.88 1.86
N ALA A 71 3.18 -3.92 2.58
CA ALA A 71 2.98 -3.15 3.80
C ALA A 71 2.53 -4.06 4.94
N CYS A 72 3.09 -3.86 6.14
CA CYS A 72 2.63 -4.59 7.32
C CYS A 72 1.19 -4.19 7.67
N LYS A 73 0.47 -5.08 8.36
CA LYS A 73 -0.92 -4.82 8.77
C LYS A 73 -1.09 -3.52 9.54
N ALA A 74 -0.13 -3.17 10.41
CA ALA A 74 -0.18 -1.94 11.20
C ALA A 74 -0.10 -0.69 10.32
N CYS A 75 0.89 -0.61 9.41
CA CYS A 75 1.02 0.51 8.49
C CYS A 75 -0.17 0.59 7.53
N ASN A 76 -0.58 -0.55 6.96
CA ASN A 76 -1.72 -0.60 6.05
C ASN A 76 -3.03 -0.15 6.73
N SER A 77 -3.26 -0.57 7.98
CA SER A 77 -4.46 -0.17 8.75
C SER A 77 -4.43 1.28 9.21
N LYS A 78 -3.24 1.85 9.42
CA LYS A 78 -3.08 3.27 9.79
C LYS A 78 -3.21 4.18 8.57
N LYS A 79 -2.72 3.76 7.40
CA LYS A 79 -2.85 4.50 6.14
C LYS A 79 -4.31 4.66 5.71
N LYS A 80 -5.13 3.59 5.78
CA LYS A 80 -6.52 3.60 5.27
C LYS A 80 -6.63 4.30 3.89
N ASP A 81 -7.27 5.46 3.83
CA ASP A 81 -7.53 6.28 2.63
C ASP A 81 -6.68 7.57 2.57
N LEU A 82 -5.70 7.71 3.46
CA LEU A 82 -4.79 8.86 3.51
C LEU A 82 -3.95 8.93 2.22
N LEU A 83 -3.81 10.16 1.70
CA LEU A 83 -2.92 10.48 0.58
C LEU A 83 -1.45 10.28 0.95
N PRO A 84 -0.56 10.10 -0.04
CA PRO A 84 0.88 10.13 0.18
C PRO A 84 1.37 11.34 0.99
N SER A 85 0.77 12.53 0.81
CA SER A 85 1.12 13.74 1.57
C SER A 85 0.69 13.68 3.05
N GLU A 86 -0.50 13.14 3.31
CA GLU A 86 -1.00 12.91 4.69
C GLU A 86 -0.24 11.75 5.36
N TRP A 87 0.30 10.83 4.55
CA TRP A 87 1.16 9.74 4.98
C TRP A 87 2.60 10.20 5.25
N GLU A 88 3.11 11.19 4.52
CA GLU A 88 4.44 11.78 4.73
C GLU A 88 4.57 12.43 6.11
N GLU A 89 3.55 13.18 6.54
CA GLU A 89 3.47 13.69 7.92
C GLU A 89 3.48 12.55 8.94
N TYR A 90 2.73 11.46 8.70
CA TYR A 90 2.74 10.29 9.58
C TYR A 90 4.09 9.55 9.58
N LEU A 91 4.76 9.41 8.44
CA LEU A 91 6.09 8.80 8.35
C LEU A 91 7.14 9.64 9.10
N GLN A 92 7.05 10.97 9.04
CA GLN A 92 7.90 11.85 9.85
C GLN A 92 7.72 11.57 11.34
N THR A 93 6.48 11.38 11.83
CA THR A 93 6.25 11.03 13.25
C THR A 93 6.83 9.68 13.66
N LEU A 94 7.03 8.74 12.72
CA LEU A 94 7.70 7.46 13.01
C LEU A 94 9.22 7.62 13.04
N SER A 95 9.81 8.43 12.15
CA SER A 95 11.27 8.67 12.11
C SER A 95 11.81 9.38 13.37
N HIS A 96 10.96 10.10 14.10
CA HIS A 96 11.32 10.76 15.35
C HIS A 96 11.31 9.86 16.58
N LYS A 97 10.88 8.58 16.47
CA LYS A 97 10.86 7.65 17.61
C LYS A 97 12.14 6.85 17.81
N ASP A 98 13.10 6.94 16.90
CA ASP A 98 14.36 6.20 16.98
C ASP A 98 15.48 6.98 17.70
N HIS A 99 15.20 8.16 18.26
CA HIS A 99 16.16 9.03 18.97
C HIS A 99 15.64 9.46 20.36
N GLU A 100 15.14 8.54 21.17
CA GLU A 100 15.06 8.71 22.62
C GLU A 100 15.33 7.40 23.38
#